data_AF-A0AAU3TPV4-F1
#
_entry.id   AF-A0AAU3TPV4-F1
#
_cell.length_a   1.000
_cell.length_b   1.000
_cell.length_c   1.000
_cell.angle_alpha   90.00
_cell.angle_beta   90.00
_cell.angle_gamma   90.00
#
_symmetry.space_group_name_H-M   'P 1'
#
loop_
_entity.id
_entity.type
_entity.pdbx_description
1 polymer ?
#
loop_
_entity_poly.entity_id
_entity_poly.type
_entity_poly.pdbx_seq_one_letter_code
_entity_poly.pdbx_strand_id
1 'polypeptide(L)'
;MSPARRSAHPLNRGRAWAELLRLPALFTVPGDALAGAAAAGAAPNSRTLLAIGSSLCLYEAGMALNDWADREEDAAERPHRPLPSGRIHPAAALSTACALTGTGFFLAARAGRPALTVAVPLAATVWAYDLTLKHTPTGPVAMAAARALDLLLGAAATTGRTREALGSAALLGTHTLAVTVVSRQETRFGSPLAPLAALAATGALARLVARRTHRPPAGPREAATRGLPGTGAGVLAAGMTRHRRIGCGIGRGPAEPDAAATSPHGSFGARGARGARGARGAPGVHGAPGVRGVRGAPAVPCGTNAPSEAATWRRFTAQGANRAHQTVLSQQAAATALRLALAAAYAATPARSYFHATLNPSPPLTQRAVIGGIRATIPLQAALTARSGAGATALLVAAFAPLGRRFARKVSVT
;
A
#
# COMPACT_ATOMS: atom_id res chain seq x y z
N MET A 1 23.90 -29.93 -47.87
CA MET A 1 24.05 -28.47 -47.68
C MET A 1 23.45 -28.08 -46.34
N SER A 2 24.28 -27.60 -45.41
CA SER A 2 23.90 -26.99 -44.13
C SER A 2 25.06 -26.06 -43.72
N PRO A 3 24.85 -24.96 -42.99
CA PRO A 3 23.70 -24.06 -42.93
C PRO A 3 24.14 -22.58 -43.06
N ALA A 4 23.35 -21.72 -43.72
CA ALA A 4 23.54 -20.28 -43.59
C ALA A 4 22.92 -19.81 -42.26
N ARG A 5 23.73 -19.82 -41.18
CA ARG A 5 23.44 -19.06 -39.96
C ARG A 5 23.36 -17.58 -40.35
N ARG A 6 22.16 -17.07 -40.60
CA ARG A 6 21.92 -15.62 -40.69
C ARG A 6 22.25 -15.03 -39.33
N SER A 7 23.36 -14.30 -39.26
CA SER A 7 23.76 -13.49 -38.13
C SER A 7 22.63 -12.54 -37.76
N ALA A 8 21.93 -12.81 -36.65
CA ALA A 8 20.93 -11.90 -36.12
C ALA A 8 21.63 -10.59 -35.73
N HIS A 9 21.30 -9.49 -36.42
CA HIS A 9 21.72 -8.15 -36.01
C HIS A 9 21.43 -7.92 -34.51
N PRO A 10 22.28 -7.19 -33.77
CA PRO A 10 22.08 -6.94 -32.33
C PRO A 10 20.68 -6.39 -31.99
N LEU A 11 20.12 -5.55 -32.87
CA LEU A 11 18.78 -5.00 -32.79
C LEU A 11 17.67 -6.07 -32.87
N ASN A 12 17.87 -7.13 -33.67
CA ASN A 12 16.93 -8.26 -33.76
C ASN A 12 16.93 -9.14 -32.51
N ARG A 13 18.08 -9.22 -31.82
CA ARG A 13 18.22 -10.00 -30.58
C ARG A 13 17.55 -9.30 -29.40
N GLY A 14 17.77 -7.99 -29.25
CA GLY A 14 17.10 -7.19 -28.21
C GLY A 14 15.58 -7.20 -28.36
N ARG A 15 15.08 -7.07 -29.59
CA ARG A 15 13.65 -7.18 -29.90
C ARG A 15 13.08 -8.55 -29.57
N ALA A 16 13.78 -9.63 -29.91
CA ALA A 16 13.35 -10.99 -29.58
C ALA A 16 13.24 -11.21 -28.06
N TRP A 17 14.17 -10.65 -27.27
CA TRP A 17 14.08 -10.69 -25.81
C TRP A 17 12.94 -9.83 -25.26
N ALA A 18 12.69 -8.64 -25.83
CA ALA A 18 11.57 -7.80 -25.44
C ALA A 18 10.19 -8.43 -25.76
N GLU A 19 10.10 -9.17 -26.87
CA GLU A 19 8.93 -9.99 -27.23
C GLU A 19 8.72 -11.12 -26.22
N LEU A 20 9.79 -11.85 -25.88
CA LEU A 20 9.75 -12.98 -24.93
C LEU A 20 9.39 -12.53 -23.50
N LEU A 21 9.99 -11.43 -23.03
CA LEU A 21 9.78 -10.86 -21.70
C LEU A 21 8.52 -9.99 -21.58
N ARG A 22 7.68 -9.93 -22.63
CA ARG A 22 6.39 -9.21 -22.67
C ARG A 22 6.39 -7.89 -21.86
N LEU A 23 7.40 -7.05 -22.07
CA LEU A 23 7.70 -5.85 -21.25
C LEU A 23 6.50 -4.94 -20.92
N PRO A 24 5.49 -4.76 -21.80
CA PRO A 24 4.32 -3.95 -21.46
C PRO A 24 3.50 -4.49 -20.26
N ALA A 25 3.56 -5.78 -19.94
CA ALA A 25 2.82 -6.37 -18.85
C ALA A 25 3.45 -6.10 -17.47
N LEU A 26 4.73 -5.69 -17.43
CA LEU A 26 5.45 -5.35 -16.20
C LEU A 26 4.76 -4.25 -15.38
N PHE A 27 4.03 -3.34 -16.01
CA PHE A 27 3.33 -2.26 -15.31
C PHE A 27 2.21 -2.75 -14.39
N THR A 28 1.77 -4.00 -14.52
CA THR A 28 0.74 -4.60 -13.65
C THR A 28 1.32 -5.25 -12.40
N VAL A 29 2.64 -5.44 -12.34
CA VAL A 29 3.30 -6.24 -11.30
C VAL A 29 3.59 -5.40 -10.03
N PRO A 30 4.18 -4.18 -10.11
CA PRO A 30 4.44 -3.36 -8.92
C PRO A 30 3.19 -3.03 -8.10
N GLY A 31 2.01 -3.00 -8.74
CA GLY A 31 0.74 -2.73 -8.07
C GLY A 31 0.39 -3.76 -6.98
N ASP A 32 0.79 -5.02 -7.13
CA ASP A 32 0.52 -6.07 -6.14
C ASP A 32 1.32 -5.85 -4.86
N ALA A 33 2.63 -5.62 -4.99
CA ALA A 33 3.50 -5.38 -3.85
C ALA A 33 3.11 -4.10 -3.08
N LEU A 34 2.72 -3.03 -3.80
CA LEU A 34 2.23 -1.78 -3.21
C LEU A 34 0.88 -1.95 -2.52
N ALA A 35 -0.06 -2.69 -3.12
CA ALA A 35 -1.33 -3.02 -2.48
C ALA A 35 -1.13 -3.89 -1.23
N GLY A 36 -0.17 -4.81 -1.25
CA GLY A 36 0.25 -5.63 -0.12
C GLY A 36 0.80 -4.81 1.04
N ALA A 37 1.74 -3.89 0.76
CA ALA A 37 2.28 -2.96 1.75
C ALA A 37 1.16 -2.14 2.42
N ALA A 38 0.26 -1.57 1.62
CA ALA A 38 -0.88 -0.80 2.10
C ALA A 38 -1.83 -1.66 2.94
N ALA A 39 -2.18 -2.87 2.51
CA ALA A 39 -3.05 -3.79 3.26
C ALA A 39 -2.45 -4.21 4.61
N ALA A 40 -1.13 -4.33 4.68
CA ALA A 40 -0.40 -4.53 5.93
C ALA A 40 -0.39 -3.29 6.86
N GLY A 41 -0.93 -2.16 6.41
CA GLY A 41 -1.05 -0.92 7.20
C GLY A 41 0.24 -0.07 7.20
N ALA A 42 1.13 -0.27 6.25
CA ALA A 42 2.41 0.45 6.18
C ALA A 42 2.57 1.20 4.86
N ALA A 43 3.30 2.32 4.91
CA ALA A 43 3.77 2.98 3.70
C ALA A 43 4.87 2.13 3.02
N PRO A 44 4.97 2.16 1.67
CA PRO A 44 6.06 1.51 0.97
C PRO A 44 7.43 1.98 1.48
N ASN A 45 8.36 1.05 1.67
CA ASN A 45 9.72 1.31 2.13
C ASN A 45 10.75 0.60 1.23
N SER A 46 12.04 0.67 1.57
CA SER A 46 13.12 0.04 0.79
C SER A 46 12.94 -1.48 0.62
N ARG A 47 12.37 -2.18 1.60
CA ARG A 47 12.07 -3.61 1.48
C ARG A 47 10.89 -3.86 0.54
N THR A 48 9.92 -2.96 0.48
CA THR A 48 8.86 -3.00 -0.55
C THR A 48 9.45 -2.86 -1.95
N LEU A 49 10.47 -2.02 -2.14
CA LEU A 49 11.17 -1.89 -3.43
C LEU A 49 11.90 -3.19 -3.81
N LEU A 50 12.55 -3.85 -2.85
CA LEU A 50 13.16 -5.17 -3.05
C LEU A 50 12.11 -6.23 -3.41
N ALA A 51 10.93 -6.18 -2.79
CA ALA A 51 9.82 -7.07 -3.14
C ALA A 51 9.26 -6.80 -4.54
N ILE A 52 9.17 -5.55 -4.97
CA ILE A 52 8.83 -5.19 -6.36
C ILE A 52 9.87 -5.77 -7.32
N GLY A 53 11.16 -5.62 -7.02
CA GLY A 53 12.23 -6.24 -7.82
C GLY A 53 12.12 -7.76 -7.88
N SER A 54 11.88 -8.40 -6.73
CA SER A 54 11.66 -9.85 -6.66
C SER A 54 10.46 -10.29 -7.50
N SER A 55 9.35 -9.58 -7.38
CA SER A 55 8.10 -9.83 -8.09
C SER A 55 8.27 -9.70 -9.61
N LEU A 56 8.96 -8.64 -10.07
CA LEU A 56 9.32 -8.46 -11.48
C LEU A 56 10.21 -9.60 -11.98
N CYS A 57 11.23 -10.00 -11.22
CA CYS A 57 12.08 -11.13 -11.59
C CYS A 57 11.30 -12.44 -11.69
N LEU A 58 10.41 -12.74 -10.73
CA LEU A 58 9.61 -13.97 -10.76
C LEU A 58 8.57 -13.96 -11.87
N TYR A 59 7.97 -12.80 -12.17
CA TYR A 59 7.09 -12.64 -13.32
C TYR A 59 7.82 -12.95 -14.63
N GLU A 60 8.99 -12.33 -14.84
CA GLU A 60 9.78 -12.52 -16.05
C GLU A 60 10.39 -13.93 -16.16
N ALA A 61 10.71 -14.56 -15.02
CA ALA A 61 11.08 -15.96 -14.98
C ALA A 61 9.95 -16.85 -15.51
N GLY A 62 8.71 -16.61 -15.07
CA GLY A 62 7.53 -17.31 -15.58
C GLY A 62 7.29 -17.05 -17.07
N MET A 63 7.50 -15.83 -17.54
CA MET A 63 7.38 -15.53 -18.98
C MET A 63 8.35 -16.34 -19.84
N ALA A 64 9.62 -16.38 -19.44
CA ALA A 64 10.65 -17.14 -20.13
C ALA A 64 10.42 -18.67 -20.02
N LEU A 65 9.98 -19.14 -18.85
CA LEU A 65 9.69 -20.55 -18.61
C LEU A 65 8.46 -21.01 -19.41
N ASN A 66 7.42 -20.20 -19.48
CA ASN A 66 6.21 -20.51 -20.25
C ASN A 66 6.54 -20.71 -21.72
N ASP A 67 7.25 -19.76 -22.34
CA ASP A 67 7.64 -19.86 -23.75
C ASP A 67 8.60 -21.05 -23.99
N TRP A 68 9.47 -21.39 -23.01
CA TRP A 68 10.29 -22.61 -23.09
C TRP A 68 9.48 -23.90 -23.03
N ALA A 69 8.46 -23.95 -22.16
CA ALA A 69 7.57 -25.10 -22.02
C ALA A 69 6.67 -25.28 -23.26
N ASP A 70 6.19 -24.18 -23.84
CA ASP A 70 5.27 -24.17 -25.00
C ASP A 70 6.00 -24.30 -26.34
N ARG A 71 7.33 -24.44 -26.37
CA ARG A 71 8.14 -24.34 -27.59
C ARG A 71 7.72 -25.27 -28.74
N GLU A 72 7.20 -26.46 -28.43
CA GLU A 72 6.76 -27.44 -29.44
C GLU A 72 5.37 -27.09 -29.99
N GLU A 73 4.45 -26.70 -29.11
CA GLU A 73 3.12 -26.20 -29.48
C GLU A 73 3.24 -24.90 -30.29
N ASP A 74 4.07 -23.96 -29.82
CA ASP A 74 4.38 -22.72 -30.52
C ASP A 74 5.06 -22.96 -31.87
N ALA A 75 5.83 -24.04 -32.05
CA ALA A 75 6.41 -24.37 -33.34
C ALA A 75 5.35 -24.81 -34.36
N ALA A 76 4.29 -25.47 -33.90
CA ALA A 76 3.18 -25.88 -34.75
C ALA A 76 2.22 -24.72 -35.07
N GLU A 77 1.85 -23.92 -34.07
CA GLU A 77 0.81 -22.89 -34.22
C GLU A 77 1.36 -21.51 -34.61
N ARG A 78 2.56 -21.16 -34.15
CA ARG A 78 3.12 -19.80 -34.22
C ARG A 78 4.63 -19.82 -34.49
N PRO A 79 5.08 -20.35 -35.64
CA PRO A 79 6.49 -20.61 -35.92
C PRO A 79 7.39 -19.35 -35.92
N HIS A 80 6.80 -18.16 -35.99
CA HIS A 80 7.52 -16.88 -35.93
C HIS A 80 7.96 -16.47 -34.51
N ARG A 81 7.50 -17.15 -33.46
CA ARG A 81 7.87 -16.84 -32.07
C ARG A 81 9.38 -16.99 -31.81
N PRO A 82 9.97 -16.28 -30.83
CA PRO A 82 11.41 -16.20 -30.64
C PRO A 82 12.14 -17.56 -30.52
N LEU A 83 11.53 -18.55 -29.85
CA LEU A 83 12.12 -19.89 -29.68
C LEU A 83 11.98 -20.75 -30.95
N PRO A 84 10.77 -20.99 -31.50
CA PRO A 84 10.63 -21.77 -32.74
C PRO A 84 11.38 -21.20 -33.94
N SER A 85 11.43 -19.86 -34.06
CA SER A 85 12.17 -19.19 -35.14
C SER A 85 13.69 -19.23 -34.98
N GLY A 86 14.20 -19.78 -33.88
CA GLY A 86 15.64 -19.88 -33.59
C GLY A 86 16.30 -18.55 -33.22
N ARG A 87 15.55 -17.46 -33.05
CA ARG A 87 16.08 -16.15 -32.61
C ARG A 87 16.63 -16.21 -31.18
N ILE A 88 16.06 -17.08 -30.34
CA ILE A 88 16.53 -17.37 -28.98
C ILE A 88 16.66 -18.89 -28.81
N HIS A 89 17.80 -19.35 -28.30
CA HIS A 89 18.03 -20.77 -28.05
C HIS A 89 17.24 -21.26 -26.82
N PRO A 90 16.60 -22.44 -26.83
CA PRO A 90 15.82 -22.94 -25.70
C PRO A 90 16.61 -22.97 -24.38
N ALA A 91 17.87 -23.42 -24.41
CA ALA A 91 18.72 -23.42 -23.21
C ALA A 91 18.95 -22.00 -22.65
N ALA A 92 18.97 -20.97 -23.50
CA ALA A 92 19.11 -19.59 -23.04
C ALA A 92 17.83 -19.10 -22.36
N ALA A 93 16.66 -19.44 -22.89
CA ALA A 93 15.38 -19.12 -22.26
C ALA A 93 15.24 -19.77 -20.87
N LEU A 94 15.55 -21.07 -20.76
CA LEU A 94 15.54 -21.79 -19.48
C LEU A 94 16.58 -21.22 -18.50
N SER A 95 17.79 -20.93 -18.97
CA SER A 95 18.84 -20.32 -18.12
C SER A 95 18.40 -18.95 -17.59
N THR A 96 17.75 -18.13 -18.43
CA THR A 96 17.17 -16.85 -18.02
C THR A 96 16.06 -17.04 -16.98
N ALA A 97 15.16 -18.01 -17.17
CA ALA A 97 14.12 -18.32 -16.19
C ALA A 97 14.71 -18.72 -14.82
N CYS A 98 15.74 -19.58 -14.80
CA CYS A 98 16.46 -19.97 -13.59
C CYS A 98 17.19 -18.77 -12.95
N ALA A 99 17.91 -17.97 -13.73
CA ALA A 99 18.67 -16.83 -13.23
C ALA A 99 17.76 -15.74 -12.64
N LEU A 100 16.64 -15.46 -13.29
CA LEU A 100 15.62 -14.53 -12.79
C LEU A 100 14.95 -15.08 -11.53
N THR A 101 14.64 -16.37 -11.46
CA THR A 101 14.12 -17.01 -10.24
C THR A 101 15.11 -16.86 -9.07
N GLY A 102 16.39 -17.15 -9.31
CA GLY A 102 17.46 -16.99 -8.31
C GLY A 102 17.64 -15.53 -7.87
N THR A 103 17.58 -14.59 -8.81
CA THR A 103 17.62 -13.14 -8.51
C THR A 103 16.42 -12.71 -7.68
N GLY A 104 15.23 -13.23 -7.99
CA GLY A 104 14.02 -13.01 -7.22
C GLY A 104 14.18 -13.46 -5.77
N PHE A 105 14.65 -14.70 -5.54
CA PHE A 105 14.92 -15.20 -4.20
C PHE A 105 16.00 -14.40 -3.47
N PHE A 106 17.05 -13.97 -4.17
CA PHE A 106 18.07 -13.11 -3.57
C PHE A 106 17.48 -11.77 -3.07
N LEU A 107 16.66 -11.10 -3.90
CA LEU A 107 15.99 -9.86 -3.54
C LEU A 107 14.99 -10.06 -2.40
N ALA A 108 14.21 -11.15 -2.41
CA ALA A 108 13.30 -11.50 -1.33
C ALA A 108 14.05 -11.79 -0.02
N ALA A 109 15.18 -12.49 -0.07
CA ALA A 109 16.04 -12.74 1.09
C ALA A 109 16.63 -11.45 1.66
N ARG A 110 16.96 -10.47 0.80
CA ARG A 110 17.37 -9.11 1.22
C ARG A 110 16.23 -8.29 1.81
N ALA A 111 15.00 -8.49 1.33
CA ALA A 111 13.81 -7.88 1.93
C ALA A 111 13.48 -8.47 3.31
N GLY A 112 13.82 -9.75 3.54
CA GLY A 112 13.78 -10.41 4.84
C GLY A 112 13.22 -11.84 4.80
N ARG A 113 13.36 -12.58 5.90
CA ARG A 113 12.87 -13.97 6.01
C ARG A 113 11.37 -14.11 5.66
N PRO A 114 10.45 -13.25 6.13
CA PRO A 114 9.04 -13.36 5.77
C PRO A 114 8.78 -13.21 4.27
N ALA A 115 9.50 -12.30 3.59
CA ALA A 115 9.39 -12.15 2.14
C ALA A 115 9.86 -13.41 1.41
N LEU A 116 11.00 -13.98 1.82
CA LEU A 116 11.49 -15.24 1.25
C LEU A 116 10.50 -16.40 1.45
N THR A 117 9.88 -16.51 2.63
CA THR A 117 8.87 -17.56 2.89
C THR A 117 7.63 -17.46 2.00
N VAL A 118 7.33 -16.28 1.45
CA VAL A 118 6.24 -16.10 0.47
C VAL A 118 6.75 -16.24 -0.97
N ALA A 119 7.97 -15.79 -1.25
CA ALA A 119 8.58 -15.88 -2.58
C ALA A 119 8.78 -17.34 -3.03
N VAL A 120 9.15 -18.25 -2.12
CA VAL A 120 9.33 -19.68 -2.42
C VAL A 120 8.04 -20.34 -2.95
N PRO A 121 6.90 -20.31 -2.23
CA PRO A 121 5.65 -20.87 -2.76
C PRO A 121 5.13 -20.11 -3.99
N LEU A 122 5.40 -18.81 -4.10
CA LEU A 122 5.10 -18.04 -5.32
C LEU A 122 5.84 -18.62 -6.53
N ALA A 123 7.16 -18.74 -6.45
CA ALA A 123 7.99 -19.31 -7.52
C ALA A 123 7.59 -20.75 -7.84
N ALA A 124 7.35 -21.58 -6.81
CA ALA A 124 6.86 -22.94 -7.01
C ALA A 124 5.52 -22.97 -7.75
N THR A 125 4.60 -22.05 -7.44
CA THR A 125 3.31 -21.93 -8.14
C THR A 125 3.49 -21.52 -9.59
N VAL A 126 4.38 -20.56 -9.89
CA VAL A 126 4.71 -20.13 -11.26
C VAL A 126 5.26 -21.30 -12.07
N TRP A 127 6.28 -21.99 -11.54
CA TRP A 127 6.88 -23.16 -12.21
C TRP A 127 5.87 -24.30 -12.39
N ALA A 128 5.07 -24.61 -11.37
CA ALA A 128 4.03 -25.63 -11.47
C ALA A 128 2.99 -25.28 -12.55
N TYR A 129 2.58 -24.01 -12.62
CA TYR A 129 1.68 -23.53 -13.67
C TYR A 129 2.28 -23.73 -15.06
N ASP A 130 3.49 -23.21 -15.30
CA ASP A 130 4.10 -23.18 -16.64
C ASP A 130 4.44 -24.58 -17.16
N LEU A 131 4.82 -25.51 -16.29
CA LEU A 131 5.24 -26.86 -16.68
C LEU A 131 4.08 -27.87 -16.74
N THR A 132 3.03 -27.69 -15.94
CA THR A 132 1.99 -28.73 -15.79
C THR A 132 0.58 -28.18 -15.68
N LEU A 133 0.30 -27.28 -14.73
CA LEU A 133 -1.08 -27.00 -14.32
C LEU A 133 -1.85 -26.21 -15.39
N LYS A 134 -1.17 -25.46 -16.26
CA LYS A 134 -1.82 -24.65 -17.31
C LYS A 134 -2.63 -25.46 -18.33
N HIS A 135 -2.39 -26.77 -18.46
CA HIS A 135 -3.20 -27.67 -19.31
C HIS A 135 -4.28 -28.45 -18.53
N THR A 136 -4.31 -28.33 -17.20
CA THR A 136 -5.24 -29.06 -16.32
C THR A 136 -6.38 -28.18 -15.79
N PRO A 137 -7.53 -28.70 -15.33
CA PRO A 137 -8.61 -27.88 -14.76
C PRO A 137 -8.19 -26.90 -13.65
N THR A 138 -7.08 -27.15 -12.94
CA THR A 138 -6.58 -26.31 -11.84
C THR A 138 -5.72 -25.12 -12.28
N GLY A 139 -5.38 -24.99 -13.57
CA GLY A 139 -4.59 -23.87 -14.10
C GLY A 139 -5.07 -22.47 -13.66
N PRO A 140 -6.38 -22.14 -13.73
CA PRO A 140 -6.91 -20.87 -13.21
C PRO A 140 -6.67 -20.65 -11.72
N VAL A 141 -6.70 -21.73 -10.92
CA VAL A 141 -6.44 -21.67 -9.47
C VAL A 141 -4.97 -21.37 -9.20
N ALA A 142 -4.06 -22.00 -9.94
CA ALA A 142 -2.62 -21.72 -9.83
C ALA A 142 -2.28 -20.27 -10.20
N MET A 143 -2.86 -19.75 -11.29
CA MET A 143 -2.69 -18.35 -11.70
C MET A 143 -3.23 -17.37 -10.65
N ALA A 144 -4.41 -17.66 -10.08
CA ALA A 144 -4.99 -16.89 -8.99
C ALA A 144 -4.13 -16.92 -7.71
N ALA A 145 -3.58 -18.09 -7.36
CA ALA A 145 -2.69 -18.27 -6.23
C ALA A 145 -1.38 -17.48 -6.42
N ALA A 146 -0.78 -17.52 -7.62
CA ALA A 146 0.41 -16.74 -7.93
C ALA A 146 0.17 -15.23 -7.71
N ARG A 147 -0.94 -14.68 -8.21
CA ARG A 147 -1.27 -13.26 -8.00
C ARG A 147 -1.58 -12.91 -6.54
N ALA A 148 -2.24 -13.80 -5.81
CA ALA A 148 -2.48 -13.61 -4.39
C ALA A 148 -1.16 -13.62 -3.59
N LEU A 149 -0.27 -14.57 -3.86
CA LEU A 149 1.04 -14.69 -3.23
C LEU A 149 1.95 -13.49 -3.54
N ASP A 150 1.88 -12.95 -4.76
CA ASP A 150 2.64 -11.75 -5.15
C ASP A 150 2.23 -10.51 -4.35
N LEU A 151 0.93 -10.33 -4.09
CA LEU A 151 0.47 -9.28 -3.16
C LEU A 151 0.97 -9.54 -1.73
N LEU A 152 0.91 -10.80 -1.27
CA LEU A 152 1.40 -11.17 0.05
C LEU A 152 2.92 -10.98 0.20
N LEU A 153 3.69 -11.12 -0.88
CA LEU A 153 5.13 -10.86 -0.90
C LEU A 153 5.42 -9.40 -0.52
N GLY A 154 4.64 -8.45 -1.09
CA GLY A 154 4.72 -7.04 -0.72
C GLY A 154 4.38 -6.77 0.75
N ALA A 155 3.34 -7.42 1.28
CA ALA A 155 2.97 -7.31 2.69
C ALA A 155 4.08 -7.85 3.61
N ALA A 156 4.56 -9.07 3.33
CA ALA A 156 5.59 -9.74 4.09
C ALA A 156 6.92 -8.98 4.10
N ALA A 157 7.33 -8.43 2.96
CA ALA A 157 8.54 -7.62 2.87
C ALA A 157 8.44 -6.30 3.66
N THR A 158 7.26 -5.68 3.65
CA THR A 158 7.08 -4.35 4.24
C THR A 158 6.98 -4.41 5.77
N THR A 159 6.22 -5.35 6.31
CA THR A 159 5.88 -5.40 7.75
C THR A 159 6.24 -6.72 8.45
N GLY A 160 6.67 -7.73 7.69
CA GLY A 160 6.85 -9.10 8.19
C GLY A 160 5.55 -9.87 8.41
N ARG A 161 4.39 -9.28 8.13
CA ARG A 161 3.07 -9.85 8.42
C ARG A 161 2.22 -9.94 7.14
N THR A 162 1.57 -11.08 6.95
CA THR A 162 0.71 -11.34 5.79
C THR A 162 -0.78 -11.38 6.15
N ARG A 163 -1.11 -11.61 7.43
CA ARG A 163 -2.49 -11.84 7.88
C ARG A 163 -3.43 -10.70 7.50
N GLU A 164 -2.99 -9.45 7.67
CA GLU A 164 -3.82 -8.28 7.38
C GLU A 164 -4.01 -8.05 5.87
N ALA A 165 -3.15 -8.63 5.04
CA ALA A 165 -3.23 -8.57 3.59
C ALA A 165 -4.02 -9.73 2.96
N LEU A 166 -4.34 -10.80 3.70
CA LEU A 166 -5.07 -11.97 3.18
C LEU A 166 -6.40 -11.59 2.51
N GLY A 167 -7.15 -10.65 3.10
CA GLY A 167 -8.41 -10.18 2.51
C GLY A 167 -8.24 -9.41 1.20
N SER A 168 -7.10 -8.73 1.00
CA SER A 168 -6.79 -8.09 -0.29
C SER A 168 -6.24 -9.10 -1.30
N ALA A 169 -5.41 -10.04 -0.85
CA ALA A 169 -4.88 -11.12 -1.66
C ALA A 169 -6.00 -12.01 -2.22
N ALA A 170 -6.98 -12.37 -1.40
CA ALA A 170 -8.13 -13.15 -1.81
C ALA A 170 -8.96 -12.44 -2.89
N LEU A 171 -9.21 -11.14 -2.76
CA LEU A 171 -10.01 -10.39 -3.74
C LEU A 171 -9.28 -10.25 -5.08
N LEU A 172 -7.97 -10.00 -5.04
CA LEU A 172 -7.14 -9.99 -6.24
C LEU A 172 -7.10 -11.38 -6.90
N GLY A 173 -6.88 -12.43 -6.10
CA GLY A 173 -6.91 -13.81 -6.56
C GLY A 173 -8.25 -14.20 -7.20
N THR A 174 -9.38 -13.81 -6.61
CA THR A 174 -10.72 -14.04 -7.19
C THR A 174 -10.90 -13.33 -8.52
N HIS A 175 -10.42 -12.09 -8.66
CA HIS A 175 -10.43 -11.39 -9.95
C HIS A 175 -9.60 -12.15 -10.99
N THR A 176 -8.37 -12.53 -10.64
CA THR A 176 -7.50 -13.31 -11.52
C THR A 176 -8.14 -14.63 -11.93
N LEU A 177 -8.72 -15.36 -10.98
CA LEU A 177 -9.44 -16.61 -11.25
C LEU A 177 -10.54 -16.41 -12.29
N ALA A 178 -11.38 -15.39 -12.10
CA ALA A 178 -12.47 -15.07 -13.03
C ALA A 178 -11.96 -14.78 -14.44
N VAL A 179 -10.92 -13.95 -14.57
CA VAL A 179 -10.30 -13.62 -15.87
C VAL A 179 -9.71 -14.87 -16.54
N THR A 180 -8.98 -15.71 -15.78
CA THR A 180 -8.35 -16.91 -16.32
C THR A 180 -9.36 -17.98 -16.72
N VAL A 181 -10.49 -18.10 -16.01
CA VAL A 181 -11.60 -18.98 -16.41
C VAL A 181 -12.22 -18.52 -17.73
N VAL A 182 -12.47 -17.21 -17.91
CA VAL A 182 -12.98 -16.67 -19.18
C VAL A 182 -11.98 -16.94 -20.32
N SER A 183 -10.68 -16.75 -20.07
CA SER A 183 -9.62 -16.98 -21.07
C SER A 183 -9.55 -18.42 -21.56
N ARG A 184 -9.85 -19.40 -20.71
CA ARG A 184 -9.91 -20.80 -21.15
C ARG A 184 -11.07 -21.13 -22.06
N GLN A 185 -12.14 -20.34 -22.03
CA GLN A 185 -13.28 -20.51 -22.90
C GLN A 185 -13.11 -19.80 -24.25
N GLU A 186 -11.96 -19.16 -24.50
CA GLU A 186 -11.65 -18.62 -25.84
C GLU A 186 -11.43 -19.73 -26.88
N THR A 187 -10.96 -20.90 -26.45
CA THR A 187 -10.57 -22.01 -27.34
C THR A 187 -11.62 -23.12 -27.45
N ARG A 188 -12.66 -23.11 -26.60
CA ARG A 188 -13.79 -24.05 -26.64
C ARG A 188 -15.06 -23.28 -26.99
N PHE A 189 -15.97 -23.89 -27.74
CA PHE A 189 -17.28 -23.30 -28.12
C PHE A 189 -17.87 -22.46 -26.97
N GLY A 190 -18.07 -21.17 -27.23
CA GLY A 190 -18.23 -20.16 -26.19
C GLY A 190 -19.45 -20.40 -25.32
N SER A 191 -19.25 -20.46 -24.00
CA SER A 191 -20.34 -20.48 -23.02
C SER A 191 -20.58 -19.08 -22.47
N PRO A 192 -21.85 -18.61 -22.38
CA PRO A 192 -22.15 -17.33 -21.77
C PRO A 192 -21.90 -17.32 -20.25
N LEU A 193 -21.76 -18.50 -19.63
CA LEU A 193 -21.64 -18.65 -18.19
C LEU A 193 -20.36 -18.06 -17.61
N ALA A 194 -19.19 -18.23 -18.25
CA ALA A 194 -17.96 -17.68 -17.68
C ALA A 194 -17.91 -16.14 -17.75
N PRO A 195 -18.24 -15.49 -18.88
CA PRO A 195 -18.31 -14.02 -18.92
C PRO A 195 -19.35 -13.47 -17.94
N LEU A 196 -20.50 -14.13 -17.78
CA LEU A 196 -21.53 -13.74 -16.81
C LEU A 196 -21.04 -13.89 -15.37
N ALA A 197 -20.42 -15.02 -15.03
CA ALA A 197 -19.83 -15.26 -13.71
C ALA A 197 -18.73 -14.25 -13.40
N ALA A 198 -17.88 -13.91 -14.39
CA ALA A 198 -16.85 -12.90 -14.25
C ALA A 198 -17.43 -11.49 -14.07
N LEU A 199 -18.52 -11.15 -14.75
CA LEU A 199 -19.25 -9.90 -14.55
C LEU A 199 -19.85 -9.81 -13.15
N ALA A 200 -20.51 -10.87 -12.69
CA ALA A 200 -21.09 -10.96 -11.34
C ALA A 200 -20.00 -10.88 -10.27
N ALA A 201 -18.90 -11.61 -10.44
CA ALA A 201 -17.73 -11.56 -9.56
C ALA A 201 -17.15 -10.15 -9.50
N THR A 202 -16.99 -9.48 -10.64
CA THR A 202 -16.50 -8.08 -10.72
C THR A 202 -17.39 -7.14 -9.91
N GLY A 203 -18.72 -7.24 -10.06
CA GLY A 203 -19.67 -6.44 -9.29
C GLY A 203 -19.61 -6.70 -7.77
N ALA A 204 -19.52 -7.98 -7.38
CA ALA A 204 -19.37 -8.37 -5.98
C ALA A 204 -18.05 -7.86 -5.38
N LEU A 205 -16.93 -8.01 -6.10
CA LEU A 205 -15.61 -7.53 -5.70
C LEU A 205 -15.60 -6.01 -5.57
N ALA A 206 -16.17 -5.26 -6.52
CA ALA A 206 -16.27 -3.81 -6.45
C ALA A 206 -17.04 -3.36 -5.20
N ARG A 207 -18.14 -4.03 -4.87
CA ARG A 207 -18.91 -3.77 -3.65
C ARG A 207 -18.10 -4.09 -2.39
N LEU A 208 -17.37 -5.21 -2.36
CA LEU A 208 -16.53 -5.60 -1.23
C LEU A 208 -15.36 -4.63 -1.02
N VAL A 209 -14.77 -4.11 -2.10
CA VAL A 209 -13.70 -3.11 -2.03
C VAL A 209 -14.23 -1.74 -1.59
N ALA A 210 -15.45 -1.39 -2.01
CA ALA A 210 -16.12 -0.15 -1.62
C ALA A 210 -16.55 -0.11 -0.15
N ARG A 211 -16.83 -1.25 0.49
CA ARG A 211 -17.20 -1.33 1.92
C ARG A 211 -16.03 -0.89 2.80
N ARG A 212 -16.32 -0.08 3.84
CA ARG A 212 -15.34 0.22 4.91
C ARG A 212 -15.11 -1.05 5.73
N THR A 213 -13.87 -1.49 5.82
CA THR A 213 -13.43 -2.33 6.95
C THR A 213 -13.23 -1.40 8.13
N HIS A 214 -14.08 -1.49 9.15
CA HIS A 214 -13.81 -0.86 10.45
C HIS A 214 -12.55 -1.53 11.01
N ARG A 215 -11.40 -0.87 10.90
CA ARG A 215 -10.22 -1.24 11.68
C ARG A 215 -10.27 -0.36 12.93
N PRO A 216 -10.49 -0.91 14.14
CA PRO A 216 -10.39 -0.12 15.35
C PRO A 216 -8.99 0.51 15.39
N PRO A 217 -8.86 1.77 15.84
CA PRO A 217 -7.56 2.42 15.92
C PRO A 217 -6.63 1.54 16.78
N ALA A 218 -5.40 1.34 16.29
CA ALA A 218 -4.35 0.74 17.08
C ALA A 218 -4.26 1.48 18.42
N GLY A 219 -4.10 0.73 19.51
CA GLY A 219 -4.20 1.26 20.86
C GLY A 219 -3.27 2.45 21.15
N PRO A 220 -3.43 3.11 22.31
CA PRO A 220 -2.85 4.42 22.63
C PRO A 220 -1.33 4.60 22.43
N ARG A 221 -0.58 3.51 22.26
CA ARG A 221 0.87 3.51 22.03
C ARG A 221 1.30 4.03 20.64
N GLU A 222 0.49 3.91 19.59
CA GLU A 222 0.84 4.47 18.27
C GLU A 222 0.49 5.96 18.15
N ALA A 223 -0.54 6.43 18.85
CA ALA A 223 -0.92 7.84 18.89
C ALA A 223 0.18 8.74 19.49
N ALA A 224 1.01 8.19 20.38
CA ALA A 224 2.16 8.89 20.96
C ALA A 224 3.32 9.12 19.98
N THR A 225 3.36 8.39 18.84
CA THR A 225 4.48 8.47 17.87
C THR A 225 4.19 9.35 16.66
N ARG A 226 2.93 9.75 16.43
CA ARG A 226 2.60 10.85 15.50
C ARG A 226 2.51 12.15 16.29
N GLY A 227 3.66 12.80 16.42
CA GLY A 227 3.82 14.05 17.17
C GLY A 227 2.76 15.11 16.82
N LEU A 228 1.94 15.42 17.81
CA LEU A 228 1.38 16.77 17.96
C LEU A 228 2.43 17.58 18.74
N PRO A 229 2.84 18.78 18.28
CA PRO A 229 3.64 19.68 19.11
C PRO A 229 2.84 20.01 20.37
N GLY A 230 3.46 19.75 21.53
CA GLY A 230 2.80 19.73 22.82
C GLY A 230 2.09 21.04 23.16
N THR A 231 0.79 20.96 23.41
CA THR A 231 0.11 21.88 24.31
C THR A 231 0.40 21.40 25.73
N GLY A 232 1.34 22.09 26.40
CA GLY A 232 1.60 21.92 27.82
C GLY A 232 0.37 22.31 28.64
N ALA A 233 -0.47 21.33 28.94
CA ALA A 233 -1.54 21.41 29.92
C ALA A 233 -1.61 20.06 30.63
N GLY A 234 -0.73 19.88 31.63
CA GLY A 234 -0.67 18.60 32.34
C GLY A 234 0.47 18.44 33.34
N VAL A 235 0.75 19.43 34.20
CA VAL A 235 1.38 19.20 35.51
C VAL A 235 0.79 20.17 36.53
N LEU A 236 -0.47 19.95 36.92
CA LEU A 236 -1.06 20.45 38.18
C LEU A 236 -2.20 19.52 38.57
N ALA A 237 -1.88 18.29 38.94
CA ALA A 237 -2.81 17.37 39.60
C ALA A 237 -2.02 16.31 40.41
N ALA A 238 -1.27 16.77 41.41
CA ALA A 238 -0.80 15.92 42.50
C ALA A 238 -0.82 16.78 43.77
N GLY A 239 -1.75 16.50 44.69
CA GLY A 239 -1.85 17.20 45.97
C GLY A 239 -3.25 17.74 46.31
N MET A 240 -4.28 16.89 46.25
CA MET A 240 -5.53 17.17 46.97
C MET A 240 -5.90 15.93 47.77
N THR A 241 -5.24 15.81 48.92
CA THR A 241 -5.60 14.88 49.99
C THR A 241 -6.87 15.38 50.68
N ARG A 242 -7.89 14.53 50.61
CA ARG A 242 -9.15 14.46 51.37
C ARG A 242 -9.26 15.39 52.59
N HIS A 243 -10.20 16.35 52.55
CA HIS A 243 -10.86 16.84 53.77
C HIS A 243 -12.14 16.04 54.00
N ARG A 244 -12.14 15.26 55.09
CA ARG A 244 -13.27 14.51 55.64
C ARG A 244 -14.06 15.49 56.53
N ARG A 245 -15.35 15.68 56.26
CA ARG A 245 -16.31 16.29 57.19
C ARG A 245 -16.57 15.30 58.33
N ILE A 246 -16.32 15.70 59.57
CA ILE A 246 -16.99 15.20 60.78
C ILE A 246 -17.21 16.40 61.69
N GLY A 247 -18.44 16.54 62.19
CA GLY A 247 -18.90 17.69 62.97
C GLY A 247 -18.76 17.55 64.49
N CYS A 248 -19.26 18.60 65.15
CA CYS A 248 -19.65 18.74 66.56
C CYS A 248 -18.69 18.26 67.66
N GLY A 249 -18.19 19.21 68.45
CA GLY A 249 -17.55 18.95 69.74
C GLY A 249 -17.34 20.24 70.53
N ILE A 250 -18.01 20.32 71.67
CA ILE A 250 -18.12 21.42 72.63
C ILE A 250 -16.81 21.52 73.43
N GLY A 251 -16.33 22.72 73.78
CA GLY A 251 -15.18 22.83 74.70
C GLY A 251 -14.68 24.25 74.98
N ARG A 252 -14.76 24.63 76.25
CA ARG A 252 -14.44 25.93 76.90
C ARG A 252 -12.97 26.34 76.85
N GLY A 253 -12.71 27.64 77.06
CA GLY A 253 -11.60 28.13 77.89
C GLY A 253 -10.68 29.18 77.26
N PRO A 254 -10.46 30.35 77.92
CA PRO A 254 -9.68 31.47 77.39
C PRO A 254 -8.22 31.48 77.90
N ALA A 255 -7.30 32.08 77.13
CA ALA A 255 -6.03 32.62 77.63
C ALA A 255 -5.40 33.61 76.62
N GLU A 256 -5.46 34.89 76.99
CA GLU A 256 -4.55 35.99 76.62
C GLU A 256 -3.19 35.84 77.37
N PRO A 257 -2.21 36.76 77.26
CA PRO A 257 -1.74 37.59 76.13
C PRO A 257 -0.18 37.59 76.04
N ASP A 258 0.39 38.62 75.40
CA ASP A 258 1.80 39.11 75.37
C ASP A 258 2.55 38.85 74.06
N ALA A 259 3.28 39.79 73.47
CA ALA A 259 3.39 41.24 73.57
C ALA A 259 4.35 41.66 72.43
N ALA A 260 4.19 42.91 71.97
CA ALA A 260 5.19 43.71 71.23
C ALA A 260 5.59 43.27 69.81
N ALA A 261 5.88 44.13 68.85
CA ALA A 261 5.67 45.56 68.62
C ALA A 261 6.13 45.81 67.17
N THR A 262 5.69 46.94 66.61
CA THR A 262 6.32 47.66 65.48
C THR A 262 6.29 47.05 64.06
N SER A 263 5.29 47.48 63.29
CA SER A 263 5.43 47.82 61.87
C SER A 263 6.37 49.05 61.71
N PRO A 264 7.05 49.27 60.57
CA PRO A 264 6.37 49.76 59.36
C PRO A 264 6.88 49.19 58.01
N HIS A 265 5.95 49.20 57.05
CA HIS A 265 6.10 49.37 55.60
C HIS A 265 7.31 48.80 54.83
N GLY A 266 7.01 47.99 53.81
CA GLY A 266 7.89 47.84 52.64
C GLY A 266 7.73 46.54 51.86
N SER A 267 6.71 46.45 51.01
CA SER A 267 6.55 45.36 50.05
C SER A 267 7.62 45.44 48.94
N PHE A 268 8.55 44.50 48.90
CA PHE A 268 9.44 44.25 47.75
C PHE A 268 9.22 42.86 47.17
N GLY A 269 8.97 42.83 45.85
CA GLY A 269 8.61 41.64 45.09
C GLY A 269 9.69 40.56 45.05
N ALA A 270 9.22 39.31 45.00
CA ALA A 270 10.04 38.12 44.87
C ALA A 270 10.81 38.12 43.53
N ARG A 271 12.15 38.00 43.63
CA ARG A 271 13.06 37.75 42.52
C ARG A 271 12.80 36.36 41.94
N GLY A 272 12.68 36.28 40.61
CA GLY A 272 12.53 35.04 39.86
C GLY A 272 13.71 34.07 40.06
N ALA A 273 13.39 32.78 40.11
CA ALA A 273 14.33 31.68 40.24
C ALA A 273 15.31 31.63 39.05
N ARG A 274 16.61 31.50 39.35
CA ARG A 274 17.65 31.20 38.36
C ARG A 274 17.43 29.79 37.79
N GLY A 275 17.49 29.68 36.47
CA GLY A 275 17.51 28.39 35.76
C GLY A 275 18.74 27.55 36.13
N ALA A 276 18.55 26.23 36.11
CA ALA A 276 19.59 25.25 36.40
C ALA A 276 20.74 25.31 35.38
N ARG A 277 21.98 25.20 35.87
CA ARG A 277 23.18 24.99 35.03
C ARG A 277 23.11 23.61 34.36
N GLY A 278 23.25 23.59 33.03
CA GLY A 278 23.54 22.36 32.29
C GLY A 278 24.93 21.82 32.65
N ALA A 279 25.05 20.49 32.70
CA ALA A 279 26.30 19.79 32.89
C ALA A 279 27.29 20.08 31.73
N ARG A 280 28.58 20.24 32.06
CA ARG A 280 29.65 20.40 31.07
C ARG A 280 29.82 19.10 30.27
N GLY A 281 29.64 19.18 28.95
CA GLY A 281 30.13 18.20 27.98
C GLY A 281 31.49 18.62 27.41
N ALA A 282 32.33 17.64 27.09
CA ALA A 282 33.68 17.76 26.54
C ALA A 282 33.72 18.45 25.16
N PRO A 283 34.87 19.04 24.75
CA PRO A 283 34.96 19.82 23.52
C PRO A 283 35.13 18.94 22.28
N GLY A 284 34.33 19.21 21.25
CA GLY A 284 34.54 18.66 19.90
C GLY A 284 33.28 18.70 19.05
N VAL A 285 33.41 19.21 17.82
CA VAL A 285 32.46 19.31 16.71
C VAL A 285 31.31 20.33 16.81
N HIS A 286 31.33 21.27 15.86
CA HIS A 286 30.32 22.31 15.65
C HIS A 286 28.91 21.72 15.46
N GLY A 287 28.06 21.88 16.47
CA GLY A 287 26.62 21.64 16.37
C GLY A 287 25.91 22.81 15.66
N ALA A 288 24.92 22.49 14.84
CA ALA A 288 24.09 23.44 14.10
C ALA A 288 23.45 24.51 15.02
N PRO A 289 23.18 25.74 14.53
CA PRO A 289 22.48 26.75 15.30
C PRO A 289 21.12 26.23 15.76
N GLY A 290 20.88 26.27 17.07
CA GLY A 290 19.59 25.91 17.66
C GLY A 290 18.48 26.80 17.10
N VAL A 291 17.32 26.19 16.86
CA VAL A 291 16.11 26.90 16.42
C VAL A 291 15.76 27.96 17.47
N ARG A 292 15.72 29.22 17.03
CA ARG A 292 15.36 30.37 17.87
C ARG A 292 13.98 30.08 18.48
N GLY A 293 13.93 29.99 19.82
CA GLY A 293 12.67 29.83 20.54
C GLY A 293 11.69 30.93 20.14
N VAL A 294 10.44 30.55 19.90
CA VAL A 294 9.33 31.49 19.70
C VAL A 294 9.27 32.38 20.94
N ARG A 295 9.34 33.71 20.77
CA ARG A 295 9.14 34.65 21.88
C ARG A 295 7.79 34.33 22.52
N GLY A 296 7.80 34.04 23.83
CA GLY A 296 6.58 34.03 24.62
C GLY A 296 5.87 35.38 24.48
N ALA A 297 4.55 35.34 24.35
CA ALA A 297 3.72 36.55 24.35
C ALA A 297 3.99 37.36 25.63
N PRO A 298 4.02 38.70 25.56
CA PRO A 298 4.25 39.54 26.73
C PRO A 298 3.13 39.30 27.77
N ALA A 299 3.51 39.31 29.05
CA ALA A 299 2.58 39.22 30.16
C ALA A 299 1.70 40.49 30.17
N VAL A 300 0.38 40.29 30.08
CA VAL A 300 -0.62 41.36 30.22
C VAL A 300 -0.79 41.69 31.71
N PRO A 301 -0.81 42.96 32.13
CA PRO A 301 -1.06 43.31 33.52
C PRO A 301 -2.49 42.93 33.92
N CYS A 302 -2.67 42.31 35.09
CA CYS A 302 -3.98 42.11 35.68
C CYS A 302 -4.57 43.46 36.12
N GLY A 303 -5.19 44.17 35.19
CA GLY A 303 -6.15 45.22 35.47
C GLY A 303 -7.50 44.60 35.73
N THR A 304 -8.04 44.79 36.93
CA THR A 304 -9.43 44.47 37.27
C THR A 304 -10.36 45.41 36.52
N ASN A 305 -10.65 45.08 35.25
CA ASN A 305 -11.82 45.45 34.45
C ASN A 305 -11.61 44.92 33.02
N ALA A 306 -11.81 43.61 32.81
CA ALA A 306 -11.83 43.02 31.47
C ALA A 306 -12.93 41.95 31.38
N PRO A 307 -14.15 42.28 30.92
CA PRO A 307 -15.01 41.25 30.40
C PRO A 307 -14.39 40.73 29.09
N SER A 308 -14.28 39.41 28.96
CA SER A 308 -14.10 38.63 27.71
C SER A 308 -12.77 37.96 27.38
N GLU A 309 -11.63 38.17 28.04
CA GLU A 309 -10.38 37.46 27.63
C GLU A 309 -10.50 35.93 27.72
N ALA A 310 -11.12 35.41 28.77
CA ALA A 310 -11.41 33.98 28.90
C ALA A 310 -12.44 33.47 27.86
N ALA A 311 -13.34 34.34 27.38
CA ALA A 311 -14.29 34.00 26.31
C ALA A 311 -13.61 34.00 24.94
N THR A 312 -12.66 34.91 24.71
CA THR A 312 -11.86 35.00 23.49
C THR A 312 -10.91 33.81 23.35
N TRP A 313 -10.24 33.38 24.44
CA TRP A 313 -9.44 32.16 24.46
C TRP A 313 -10.28 30.88 24.25
N ARG A 314 -11.47 30.79 24.86
CA ARG A 314 -12.42 29.68 24.60
C ARG A 314 -12.93 29.67 23.16
N ARG A 315 -13.20 30.84 22.56
CA ARG A 315 -13.61 30.94 21.15
C ARG A 315 -12.47 30.58 20.19
N PHE A 316 -11.23 31.00 20.48
CA PHE A 316 -10.07 30.67 19.64
C PHE A 316 -9.75 29.17 19.67
N THR A 317 -9.78 28.55 20.86
CA THR A 317 -9.60 27.10 21.03
C THR A 317 -10.75 26.29 20.44
N ALA A 318 -12.00 26.75 20.59
CA ALA A 318 -13.16 26.13 19.95
C ALA A 318 -13.10 26.27 18.41
N GLN A 319 -12.69 27.42 17.88
CA GLN A 319 -12.50 27.61 16.43
C GLN A 319 -11.34 26.75 15.89
N GLY A 320 -10.23 26.63 16.63
CA GLY A 320 -9.12 25.75 16.30
C GLY A 320 -9.53 24.27 16.29
N ALA A 321 -10.27 23.83 17.31
CA ALA A 321 -10.83 22.48 17.40
C ALA A 321 -11.84 22.20 16.27
N ASN A 322 -12.68 23.18 15.93
CA ASN A 322 -13.66 23.05 14.85
C ASN A 322 -12.98 22.97 13.47
N ARG A 323 -11.92 23.75 13.23
CA ARG A 323 -11.10 23.65 12.01
C ARG A 323 -10.37 22.31 11.91
N ALA A 324 -9.78 21.83 13.01
CA ALA A 324 -9.12 20.51 13.04
C ALA A 324 -10.13 19.38 12.77
N HIS A 325 -11.31 19.43 13.39
CA HIS A 325 -12.38 18.48 13.18
C HIS A 325 -12.90 18.51 11.73
N GLN A 326 -13.13 19.70 11.16
CA GLN A 326 -13.51 19.87 9.74
C GLN A 326 -12.44 19.33 8.79
N THR A 327 -11.15 19.50 9.12
CA THR A 327 -10.04 18.97 8.31
C THR A 327 -10.02 17.45 8.32
N VAL A 328 -10.28 16.82 9.48
CA VAL A 328 -10.38 15.35 9.58
C VAL A 328 -11.58 14.83 8.78
N LEU A 329 -12.74 15.49 8.90
CA LEU A 329 -13.93 15.12 8.13
C LEU A 329 -13.73 15.25 6.62
N SER A 330 -13.08 16.33 6.16
CA SER A 330 -12.80 16.54 4.72
C SER A 330 -11.81 15.52 4.18
N GLN A 331 -10.76 15.17 4.93
CA GLN A 331 -9.82 14.11 4.56
C GLN A 331 -10.51 12.73 4.49
N GLN A 332 -11.39 12.42 5.44
CA GLN A 332 -12.16 11.17 5.43
C GLN A 332 -13.14 11.10 4.26
N ALA A 333 -13.79 12.21 3.92
CA ALA A 333 -14.67 12.32 2.76
C ALA A 333 -13.88 12.10 1.46
N ALA A 334 -12.74 12.77 1.31
CA ALA A 334 -11.85 12.61 0.15
C ALA A 334 -11.34 11.17 0.00
N ALA A 335 -10.90 10.54 1.09
CA ALA A 335 -10.45 9.13 1.07
C ALA A 335 -11.59 8.17 0.67
N THR A 336 -12.81 8.44 1.14
CA THR A 336 -13.99 7.65 0.79
C THR A 336 -14.36 7.83 -0.68
N ALA A 337 -14.37 9.07 -1.17
CA ALA A 337 -14.64 9.40 -2.57
C ALA A 337 -13.61 8.74 -3.51
N LEU A 338 -12.31 8.83 -3.18
CA LEU A 338 -11.24 8.20 -3.97
C LEU A 338 -11.43 6.68 -4.07
N ARG A 339 -11.70 6.02 -2.94
CA ARG A 339 -11.92 4.56 -2.93
C ARG A 339 -13.15 4.16 -3.74
N LEU A 340 -14.26 4.88 -3.63
CA LEU A 340 -15.47 4.62 -4.40
C LEU A 340 -15.23 4.84 -5.89
N ALA A 341 -14.53 5.92 -6.26
CA ALA A 341 -14.17 6.21 -7.65
C ALA A 341 -13.28 5.11 -8.25
N LEU A 342 -12.28 4.62 -7.51
CA LEU A 342 -11.40 3.53 -7.98
C LEU A 342 -12.14 2.19 -8.06
N ALA A 343 -13.03 1.88 -7.12
CA ALA A 343 -13.87 0.68 -7.18
C ALA A 343 -14.85 0.72 -8.36
N ALA A 344 -15.43 1.90 -8.65
CA ALA A 344 -16.26 2.12 -9.82
C ALA A 344 -15.47 1.99 -11.12
N ALA A 345 -14.26 2.57 -11.18
CA ALA A 345 -13.36 2.43 -12.33
C ALA A 345 -12.97 0.97 -12.58
N TYR A 346 -12.71 0.19 -11.52
CA TYR A 346 -12.50 -1.25 -11.60
C TYR A 346 -13.71 -1.96 -12.22
N ALA A 347 -14.91 -1.73 -11.69
CA ALA A 347 -16.12 -2.37 -12.20
C ALA A 347 -16.44 -1.99 -13.64
N ALA A 348 -16.27 -0.72 -14.00
CA ALA A 348 -16.58 -0.20 -15.33
C ALA A 348 -15.63 -0.72 -16.41
N THR A 349 -14.37 -1.02 -16.06
CA THR A 349 -13.32 -1.38 -17.02
C THR A 349 -13.65 -2.63 -17.85
N PRO A 350 -14.08 -3.77 -17.26
CA PRO A 350 -14.43 -4.96 -18.02
C PRO A 350 -15.94 -5.10 -18.28
N ALA A 351 -16.80 -4.28 -17.65
CA ALA A 351 -18.26 -4.47 -17.66
C ALA A 351 -18.84 -4.61 -19.06
N ARG A 352 -18.53 -3.67 -19.96
CA ARG A 352 -19.02 -3.69 -21.33
C ARG A 352 -18.55 -4.94 -22.07
N SER A 353 -17.29 -5.33 -21.95
CA SER A 353 -16.75 -6.48 -22.67
C SER A 353 -17.29 -7.81 -22.14
N TYR A 354 -17.44 -7.97 -20.82
CA TYR A 354 -18.09 -9.16 -20.25
C TYR A 354 -19.57 -9.24 -20.61
N PHE A 355 -20.29 -8.12 -20.60
CA PHE A 355 -21.68 -8.09 -21.00
C PHE A 355 -21.85 -8.51 -22.47
N HIS A 356 -21.05 -7.98 -23.39
CA HIS A 356 -21.09 -8.38 -24.80
C HIS A 356 -20.75 -9.87 -25.00
N ALA A 357 -19.72 -10.38 -24.32
CA ALA A 357 -19.37 -11.80 -24.39
C ALA A 357 -20.42 -12.71 -23.74
N THR A 358 -21.20 -12.21 -22.79
CA THR A 358 -22.32 -12.95 -22.18
C THR A 358 -23.49 -13.06 -23.16
N LEU A 359 -23.84 -11.97 -23.85
CA LEU A 359 -24.95 -11.96 -24.81
C LEU A 359 -24.60 -12.73 -26.09
N ASN A 360 -23.34 -12.67 -26.51
CA ASN A 360 -22.86 -13.33 -27.72
C ASN A 360 -21.47 -13.92 -27.47
N PRO A 361 -21.37 -15.19 -27.04
CA PRO A 361 -20.12 -15.84 -26.69
C PRO A 361 -19.35 -16.28 -27.94
N SER A 362 -18.91 -15.32 -28.75
CA SER A 362 -18.04 -15.53 -29.90
C SER A 362 -16.56 -15.35 -29.52
N PRO A 363 -15.62 -16.07 -30.17
CA PRO A 363 -14.19 -15.94 -29.90
C PRO A 363 -13.66 -14.48 -29.81
N PRO A 364 -13.98 -13.55 -30.75
CA PRO A 364 -13.49 -12.18 -30.66
C PRO A 364 -14.07 -11.40 -29.48
N LEU A 365 -15.30 -11.69 -29.05
CA LEU A 365 -15.91 -11.04 -27.89
C LEU A 365 -15.35 -11.59 -26.58
N THR A 366 -15.11 -12.90 -26.48
CA THR A 366 -14.43 -13.52 -25.33
C THR A 366 -13.01 -12.98 -25.18
N GLN A 367 -12.26 -12.84 -26.28
CA GLN A 367 -10.93 -12.23 -26.25
C GLN A 367 -10.95 -10.77 -25.76
N ARG A 368 -11.93 -9.98 -26.21
CA ARG A 368 -12.13 -8.61 -25.70
C ARG A 368 -12.50 -8.60 -24.22
N ALA A 369 -13.31 -9.56 -23.76
CA ALA A 369 -13.65 -9.76 -22.36
C ALA A 369 -12.40 -10.02 -21.49
N VAL A 370 -11.52 -10.92 -21.93
CA VAL A 370 -10.26 -11.20 -21.21
C VAL A 370 -9.35 -9.97 -21.19
N ILE A 371 -9.17 -9.29 -22.31
CA ILE A 371 -8.40 -8.05 -22.36
C ILE A 371 -8.99 -6.99 -21.42
N GLY A 372 -10.32 -6.87 -21.36
CA GLY A 372 -11.03 -6.00 -20.42
C GLY A 372 -10.74 -6.39 -18.96
N GLY A 373 -10.81 -7.67 -18.64
CA GLY A 373 -10.49 -8.23 -17.34
C GLY A 373 -9.04 -7.98 -16.90
N ILE A 374 -8.07 -8.19 -17.80
CA ILE A 374 -6.66 -7.91 -17.57
C ILE A 374 -6.46 -6.42 -17.28
N ARG A 375 -7.10 -5.53 -18.07
CA ARG A 375 -7.02 -4.07 -17.87
C ARG A 375 -7.64 -3.60 -16.55
N ALA A 376 -8.60 -4.34 -16.01
CA ALA A 376 -9.24 -4.03 -14.74
C ALA A 376 -8.32 -4.27 -13.52
N THR A 377 -7.21 -5.00 -13.70
CA THR A 377 -6.28 -5.35 -12.63
C THR A 377 -5.65 -4.14 -11.94
N ILE A 378 -5.18 -3.14 -12.71
CA ILE A 378 -4.56 -1.93 -12.14
C ILE A 378 -5.58 -1.10 -11.33
N PRO A 379 -6.80 -0.81 -11.85
CA PRO A 379 -7.87 -0.22 -11.06
C PRO A 379 -8.18 -1.00 -9.78
N LEU A 380 -8.20 -2.33 -9.81
CA LEU A 380 -8.44 -3.16 -8.63
C LEU A 380 -7.33 -2.98 -7.59
N GLN A 381 -6.06 -3.06 -7.98
CA GLN A 381 -4.92 -2.83 -7.10
C GLN A 381 -4.97 -1.44 -6.46
N ALA A 382 -5.28 -0.40 -7.24
CA ALA A 382 -5.46 0.95 -6.74
C ALA A 382 -6.62 1.04 -5.74
N ALA A 383 -7.76 0.42 -6.06
CA ALA A 383 -8.93 0.39 -5.17
C ALA A 383 -8.65 -0.35 -3.85
N LEU A 384 -7.93 -1.48 -3.89
CA LEU A 384 -7.48 -2.22 -2.71
C LEU A 384 -6.50 -1.39 -1.86
N THR A 385 -5.60 -0.65 -2.51
CA THR A 385 -4.65 0.26 -1.85
C THR A 385 -5.38 1.43 -1.16
N ALA A 386 -6.35 2.04 -1.84
CA ALA A 386 -7.19 3.11 -1.29
C ALA A 386 -8.07 2.60 -0.13
N ARG A 387 -8.56 1.35 -0.23
CA ARG A 387 -9.31 0.71 0.85
C ARG A 387 -8.53 0.60 2.15
N SER A 388 -7.22 0.42 2.07
CA SER A 388 -6.33 0.39 3.22
C SER A 388 -5.94 1.79 3.75
N GLY A 389 -6.49 2.86 3.18
CA GLY A 389 -6.22 4.24 3.60
C GLY A 389 -4.98 4.88 2.95
N ALA A 390 -4.28 4.17 2.05
CA ALA A 390 -3.07 4.66 1.39
C ALA A 390 -3.41 5.43 0.10
N GLY A 391 -4.08 6.58 0.23
CA GLY A 391 -4.58 7.35 -0.93
C GLY A 391 -3.50 7.77 -1.94
N ALA A 392 -2.35 8.25 -1.46
CA ALA A 392 -1.24 8.63 -2.33
C ALA A 392 -0.68 7.44 -3.12
N THR A 393 -0.46 6.30 -2.46
CA THR A 393 -0.02 5.06 -3.10
C THR A 393 -1.06 4.56 -4.11
N ALA A 394 -2.35 4.69 -3.80
CA ALA A 394 -3.42 4.30 -4.71
C ALA A 394 -3.44 5.11 -6.01
N LEU A 395 -3.20 6.43 -5.93
CA LEU A 395 -3.05 7.29 -7.09
C LEU A 395 -1.81 6.92 -7.91
N LEU A 396 -0.70 6.60 -7.24
CA LEU A 396 0.53 6.13 -7.90
C LEU A 396 0.29 4.82 -8.66
N VAL A 397 -0.40 3.85 -8.04
CA VAL A 397 -0.77 2.60 -8.71
C VAL A 397 -1.72 2.87 -9.90
N ALA A 398 -2.72 3.73 -9.73
CA ALA A 398 -3.64 4.08 -10.81
C ALA A 398 -2.93 4.72 -12.03
N ALA A 399 -1.83 5.45 -11.80
CA ALA A 399 -1.03 6.06 -12.86
C ALA A 399 -0.29 5.04 -13.74
N PHE A 400 -0.11 3.79 -13.29
CA PHE A 400 0.46 2.74 -14.14
C PHE A 400 -0.43 2.37 -15.33
N ALA A 401 -1.76 2.53 -15.22
CA ALA A 401 -2.69 2.18 -16.29
C ALA A 401 -2.52 3.01 -17.58
N PRO A 402 -2.43 4.36 -17.55
CA PRO A 402 -2.14 5.14 -18.74
C PRO A 402 -0.68 4.96 -19.22
N LEU A 403 0.28 4.73 -18.32
CA LEU A 403 1.69 4.50 -18.68
C LEU A 403 1.87 3.20 -19.46
N GLY A 404 1.31 2.09 -18.98
CA GLY A 404 1.33 0.81 -19.68
C GLY A 404 0.67 0.90 -21.07
N ARG A 405 -0.44 1.64 -21.20
CA ARG A 405 -1.09 1.89 -22.50
C ARG A 405 -0.24 2.71 -23.47
N ARG A 406 0.56 3.66 -22.98
CA ARG A 406 1.49 4.44 -23.82
C ARG A 406 2.68 3.57 -24.25
N PHE A 407 3.21 2.76 -23.34
CA PHE A 407 4.34 1.89 -23.63
C PHE A 407 3.98 0.76 -24.60
N ALA A 408 2.85 0.08 -24.39
CA ALA A 408 2.35 -0.95 -25.29
C ALA A 408 2.22 -0.44 -26.74
N ARG A 409 1.68 0.78 -26.92
CA ARG A 409 1.57 1.40 -28.26
C ARG A 409 2.92 1.65 -28.93
N LYS A 410 3.96 1.98 -28.17
CA LYS A 410 5.31 2.22 -28.73
C LYS A 410 5.98 0.91 -29.15
N VAL A 411 5.77 -0.17 -28.40
CA VAL A 411 6.37 -1.47 -28.71
C VAL A 411 5.62 -2.17 -29.86
N SER A 412 4.31 -1.97 -30.01
CA SER A 412 3.50 -2.56 -31.09
C SER A 412 3.59 -1.83 -32.45
N VAL A 413 4.17 -0.63 -32.52
CA VAL A 413 4.27 0.19 -33.76
C VAL A 413 5.64 0.03 -34.46
N THR A 414 6.48 -0.86 -33.94
CA THR A 414 7.76 -1.28 -34.55
C THR A 414 7.72 -2.75 -34.81
#